data_AF-A0AA35VXP8-F1
#
_entry.id   AF-A0AA35VXP8-F1
#
_cell.length_a   1.000
_cell.length_b   1.000
_cell.length_c   1.000
_cell.angle_alpha   90.00
_cell.angle_beta   90.00
_cell.angle_gamma   90.00
#
_symmetry.space_group_name_H-M   'P 1'
#
loop_
_entity.id
_entity.type
_entity.pdbx_description
1 polymer ?
#
loop_
_entity_poly.entity_id
_entity_poly.type
_entity_poly.pdbx_seq_one_letter_code
_entity_poly.pdbx_strand_id
1 'polypeptide(L)'
;MDLQLNGLTAIVTGGSRGIGKAVARVLAADGCSVVITGRYADTLSASAEEIAGDTHGRVVPMVADMTNTEQVNAMVSSAAETLGGRIDILVNNAAAPGGLARGSLSEIQDADVMLDLDTKETTKMIKVTVFYDNMEDKSFDFDYYVNTHMPMVQERLTTFGMRYYNVEKGISDTDPTAPPMYVAVGYLFFNDLEGVHEGFKNHGRELVGDVKNFTDIEPKFLISELVA
;
A
#
# COMPACT_ATOMS: atom_id res chain seq x y z
N MET A 1 2.42 -10.36 33.27
CA MET A 1 3.09 -11.28 32.34
C MET A 1 4.42 -10.62 32.02
N ASP A 2 5.54 -11.33 32.12
CA ASP A 2 6.85 -10.78 31.77
C ASP A 2 7.10 -11.03 30.28
N LEU A 3 7.07 -9.96 29.47
CA LEU A 3 7.29 -10.04 28.02
C LEU A 3 8.78 -9.98 27.63
N GLN A 4 9.69 -9.83 28.60
CA GLN A 4 11.14 -9.72 28.38
C GLN A 4 11.54 -8.59 27.42
N LEU A 5 10.82 -7.46 27.46
CA LEU A 5 11.06 -6.31 26.57
C LEU A 5 11.93 -5.21 27.20
N ASN A 6 12.38 -5.41 28.43
CA ASN A 6 13.15 -4.41 29.17
C ASN A 6 14.40 -3.96 28.40
N GLY A 7 14.57 -2.64 28.26
CA GLY A 7 15.70 -2.04 27.55
C GLY A 7 15.56 -2.00 26.02
N LEU A 8 14.49 -2.54 25.46
CA LEU A 8 14.20 -2.41 24.03
C LEU A 8 13.62 -1.03 23.69
N THR A 9 13.69 -0.70 22.41
CA THR A 9 13.25 0.57 21.84
C THR A 9 12.08 0.34 20.90
N ALA A 10 11.03 1.17 21.01
CA ALA A 10 9.81 0.96 20.23
C ALA A 10 9.30 2.25 19.58
N ILE A 11 8.74 2.13 18.37
CA ILE A 11 7.89 3.15 17.76
C ILE A 11 6.47 2.64 17.70
N VAL A 12 5.51 3.44 18.16
CA VAL A 12 4.08 3.17 18.04
C VAL A 12 3.41 4.26 17.22
N THR A 13 2.96 3.93 16.02
CA THR A 13 2.23 4.86 15.16
C THR A 13 0.77 4.97 15.61
N GLY A 14 0.20 6.17 15.58
CA GLY A 14 -1.14 6.42 16.14
C GLY A 14 -1.21 6.26 17.66
N GLY A 15 -0.08 6.50 18.36
CA GLY A 15 0.06 6.22 19.80
C GLY A 15 -0.64 7.22 20.74
N SER A 16 -1.36 8.23 20.22
CA SER A 16 -2.01 9.25 21.05
C SER A 16 -3.39 8.85 21.58
N ARG A 17 -4.03 7.80 21.03
CA ARG A 17 -5.39 7.38 21.42
C ARG A 17 -5.57 5.87 21.24
N GLY A 18 -6.66 5.35 21.81
CA GLY A 18 -7.16 3.99 21.54
C GLY A 18 -6.12 2.89 21.74
N ILE A 19 -6.07 1.95 20.80
CA ILE A 19 -5.20 0.76 20.84
C ILE A 19 -3.73 1.15 20.87
N GLY A 20 -3.28 2.07 20.00
CA GLY A 20 -1.89 2.52 19.98
C GLY A 20 -1.41 3.07 21.33
N LYS A 21 -2.24 3.89 21.99
CA LYS A 21 -1.92 4.40 23.34
C LYS A 21 -1.82 3.28 24.37
N ALA A 22 -2.73 2.30 24.32
CA ALA A 22 -2.71 1.15 25.22
C ALA A 22 -1.47 0.26 24.99
N VAL A 23 -1.07 0.04 23.74
CA VAL A 23 0.15 -0.70 23.40
C VAL A 23 1.39 0.04 23.90
N ALA A 24 1.49 1.34 23.65
CA ALA A 24 2.60 2.17 24.14
C ALA A 24 2.74 2.10 25.67
N ARG A 25 1.60 2.08 26.38
CA ARG A 25 1.54 1.92 27.84
C ARG A 25 2.09 0.58 28.31
N VAL A 26 1.70 -0.52 27.68
CA VAL A 26 2.21 -1.85 28.04
C VAL A 26 3.71 -1.95 27.75
N LEU A 27 4.17 -1.47 26.59
CA LEU A 27 5.60 -1.44 26.25
C LEU A 27 6.42 -0.62 27.26
N ALA A 28 5.94 0.57 27.63
CA ALA A 28 6.61 1.41 28.61
C ALA A 28 6.63 0.78 30.01
N ALA A 29 5.55 0.13 30.43
CA ALA A 29 5.47 -0.60 31.71
C ALA A 29 6.44 -1.79 31.77
N ASP A 30 6.71 -2.42 30.62
CA ASP A 30 7.65 -3.55 30.50
C ASP A 30 9.11 -3.09 30.31
N GLY A 31 9.38 -1.78 30.43
CA GLY A 31 10.74 -1.22 30.43
C GLY A 31 11.27 -0.81 29.07
N CYS A 32 10.43 -0.71 28.03
CA CYS A 32 10.83 -0.15 26.75
C CYS A 32 10.99 1.37 26.84
N SER A 33 11.91 1.92 26.03
CA SER A 33 11.86 3.33 25.63
C SER A 33 11.00 3.47 24.38
N VAL A 34 9.91 4.23 24.47
CA VAL A 34 8.86 4.27 23.44
C VAL A 34 8.77 5.65 22.82
N VAL A 35 8.80 5.72 21.49
CA VAL A 35 8.32 6.88 20.72
C VAL A 35 6.87 6.64 20.32
N ILE A 36 5.99 7.58 20.63
CA ILE A 36 4.62 7.60 20.10
C ILE A 36 4.51 8.67 19.02
N THR A 37 3.82 8.36 17.92
CA THR A 37 3.62 9.33 16.84
C THR A 37 2.16 9.52 16.43
N GLY A 38 1.85 10.71 15.94
CA GLY A 38 0.54 11.13 15.44
C GLY A 38 0.57 12.58 14.97
N ARG A 39 -0.57 13.08 14.47
CA ARG A 39 -0.65 14.39 13.80
C ARG A 39 -0.83 15.58 14.74
N TYR A 40 -1.41 15.37 15.92
CA TYR A 40 -1.83 16.45 16.82
C TYR A 40 -0.90 16.52 18.04
N ALA A 41 -0.05 17.54 18.08
CA ALA A 41 0.98 17.74 19.11
C ALA A 41 0.41 17.71 20.53
N ASP A 42 -0.69 18.44 20.78
CA ASP A 42 -1.26 18.57 22.13
C ASP A 42 -1.77 17.22 22.67
N THR A 43 -2.51 16.46 21.85
CA THR A 43 -3.01 15.14 22.27
C THR A 43 -1.86 14.16 22.46
N LEU A 44 -0.85 14.22 21.59
CA LEU A 44 0.30 13.33 21.63
C LEU A 44 1.14 13.58 22.89
N SER A 45 1.41 14.84 23.20
CA SER A 45 2.17 15.24 24.40
C SER A 45 1.45 14.86 25.68
N ALA A 46 0.15 15.17 25.79
CA ALA A 46 -0.66 14.78 26.94
C ALA A 46 -0.69 13.24 27.14
N SER A 47 -0.70 12.48 26.04
CA SER A 47 -0.68 11.01 26.12
C SER A 47 0.67 10.47 26.54
N ALA A 48 1.77 11.07 26.08
CA ALA A 48 3.12 10.69 26.51
C ALA A 48 3.31 10.94 28.01
N GLU A 49 2.87 12.10 28.51
CA GLU A 49 2.92 12.46 29.93
C GLU A 49 2.09 11.51 30.80
N GLU A 50 0.86 11.20 30.37
CA GLU A 50 -0.01 10.25 31.07
C GLU A 50 0.65 8.87 31.17
N ILE A 51 1.16 8.33 30.05
CA ILE A 51 1.81 7.01 30.06
C ILE A 51 3.07 7.03 30.92
N ALA A 52 3.92 8.05 30.79
CA ALA A 52 5.14 8.16 31.59
C ALA A 52 4.83 8.28 33.08
N GLY A 53 3.77 9.01 33.46
CA GLY A 53 3.31 9.11 34.84
C GLY A 53 2.85 7.78 35.42
N ASP A 54 2.10 7.00 34.63
CA ASP A 54 1.52 5.74 35.08
C ASP A 54 2.51 4.56 35.08
N THR A 55 3.55 4.61 34.25
CA THR A 55 4.49 3.49 34.04
C THR A 55 5.88 3.76 34.58
N HIS A 56 6.23 5.04 34.80
CA HIS A 56 7.59 5.51 35.04
C HIS A 56 8.58 5.17 33.90
N GLY A 57 8.08 4.75 32.74
CA GLY A 57 8.87 4.46 31.54
C GLY A 57 9.16 5.71 30.70
N ARG A 58 10.14 5.59 29.79
CA ARG A 58 10.51 6.69 28.89
C ARG A 58 9.58 6.70 27.68
N VAL A 59 8.74 7.73 27.57
CA VAL A 59 7.82 7.91 26.42
C VAL A 59 8.06 9.26 25.76
N VAL A 60 8.34 9.27 24.46
CA VAL A 60 8.67 10.48 23.70
C VAL A 60 7.62 10.73 22.60
N PRO A 61 6.93 11.87 22.60
CA PRO A 61 6.02 12.23 21.51
C PRO A 61 6.80 12.77 20.30
N MET A 62 6.49 12.27 19.10
CA MET A 62 7.00 12.82 17.83
C MET A 62 5.87 13.03 16.82
N VAL A 63 5.67 14.28 16.40
CA VAL A 63 4.63 14.60 15.41
C VAL A 63 5.07 14.17 14.02
N ALA A 64 4.24 13.37 13.36
CA ALA A 64 4.39 13.04 11.95
C ALA A 64 3.04 12.62 11.35
N ASP A 65 2.85 12.97 10.09
CA ASP A 65 1.77 12.45 9.26
C ASP A 65 2.24 11.17 8.55
N MET A 66 1.60 10.03 8.85
CA MET A 66 1.93 8.74 8.26
C MET A 66 1.58 8.65 6.77
N THR A 67 0.86 9.64 6.22
CA THR A 67 0.61 9.78 4.77
C THR A 67 1.71 10.56 4.05
N ASN A 68 2.70 11.09 4.78
CA ASN A 68 3.79 11.87 4.23
C ASN A 68 5.14 11.16 4.44
N THR A 69 5.70 10.61 3.37
CA THR A 69 6.96 9.83 3.38
C THR A 69 8.15 10.61 3.94
N GLU A 70 8.29 11.91 3.64
CA GLU A 70 9.38 12.73 4.16
C GLU A 70 9.29 12.89 5.69
N GLN A 71 8.09 13.12 6.21
CA GLN A 71 7.85 13.20 7.65
C GLN A 71 8.09 11.86 8.35
N VAL A 72 7.67 10.75 7.74
CA VAL A 72 7.93 9.40 8.28
C VAL A 72 9.43 9.14 8.36
N ASN A 73 10.19 9.41 7.30
CA ASN A 73 11.64 9.19 7.27
C ASN A 73 12.37 10.06 8.30
N ALA A 74 11.98 11.33 8.42
CA ALA A 74 12.55 12.25 9.41
C ALA A 74 12.22 11.80 10.84
N MET A 75 10.99 11.34 11.10
CA MET A 75 10.55 10.84 12.40
C MET A 75 11.29 9.56 12.78
N VAL A 76 11.42 8.59 11.88
CA VAL A 76 12.15 7.34 12.14
C VAL A 76 13.62 7.63 12.48
N SER A 77 14.27 8.53 11.73
CA SER A 77 15.65 8.92 12.00
C SER A 77 15.79 9.59 13.37
N SER A 78 14.93 10.56 13.68
CA SER A 78 14.91 11.26 14.96
C SER A 78 14.59 10.33 16.13
N ALA A 79 13.69 9.37 15.93
CA ALA A 79 13.32 8.35 16.90
C ALA A 79 14.50 7.43 17.20
N ALA A 80 15.19 6.92 16.18
CA ALA A 80 16.39 6.10 16.35
C ALA A 80 17.45 6.86 17.16
N GLU A 81 17.77 8.11 16.80
CA GLU A 81 18.72 8.94 17.56
C GLU A 81 18.29 9.12 19.02
N THR A 82 17.02 9.49 19.24
CA THR A 82 16.48 9.74 20.58
C THR A 82 16.51 8.49 21.45
N LEU A 83 16.28 7.32 20.87
CA LEU A 83 16.20 6.02 21.55
C LEU A 83 17.57 5.33 21.71
N GLY A 84 18.67 5.96 21.27
CA GLY A 84 20.03 5.44 21.46
C GLY A 84 20.62 4.71 20.25
N GLY A 85 20.14 5.02 19.05
CA GLY A 85 20.68 4.57 17.76
C GLY A 85 20.04 3.32 17.16
N ARG A 86 18.96 2.80 17.75
CA ARG A 86 18.25 1.60 17.26
C ARG A 86 16.74 1.70 17.50
N ILE A 87 16.01 0.87 16.76
CA ILE A 87 14.57 0.63 16.92
C ILE A 87 14.38 -0.89 16.87
N ASP A 88 13.85 -1.47 17.95
CA ASP A 88 13.67 -2.93 18.09
C ASP A 88 12.26 -3.36 17.70
N ILE A 89 11.28 -2.50 17.97
CA ILE A 89 9.87 -2.79 17.83
C ILE A 89 9.22 -1.67 17.03
N LEU A 90 8.51 -2.04 15.95
CA LEU A 90 7.63 -1.12 15.22
C LEU A 90 6.19 -1.63 15.33
N VAL A 91 5.32 -0.80 15.88
CA VAL A 91 3.88 -1.03 15.92
C VAL A 91 3.20 -0.11 14.90
N ASN A 92 2.92 -0.67 13.71
CA ASN A 92 2.17 0.00 12.65
C ASN A 92 0.67 0.03 12.98
N ASN A 93 0.27 0.98 13.83
CA ASN A 93 -1.10 1.09 14.34
C ASN A 93 -1.85 2.33 13.81
N ALA A 94 -1.16 3.34 13.27
CA ALA A 94 -1.83 4.50 12.70
C ALA A 94 -2.77 4.08 11.56
N ALA A 95 -4.03 4.52 11.64
CA ALA A 95 -5.03 4.31 10.61
C ALA A 95 -5.92 5.55 10.46
N ALA A 96 -6.58 5.68 9.32
CA ALA A 96 -7.68 6.62 9.18
C ALA A 96 -8.83 6.17 10.09
N PRO A 97 -9.46 7.07 10.88
CA PRO A 97 -10.67 6.74 11.62
C PRO A 97 -11.74 6.25 10.64
N GLY A 98 -12.19 5.00 10.81
CA GLY A 98 -13.15 4.34 9.91
C GLY A 98 -12.56 3.60 8.71
N GLY A 99 -11.22 3.53 8.58
CA GLY A 99 -10.54 2.96 7.43
C GLY A 99 -10.50 3.89 6.21
N LEU A 100 -9.84 3.46 5.15
CA LEU A 100 -9.82 4.15 3.86
C LEU A 100 -11.14 3.98 3.08
N ALA A 101 -11.86 2.89 3.32
CA ALA A 101 -13.20 2.65 2.80
C ALA A 101 -14.24 3.54 3.51
N ARG A 102 -14.54 4.70 2.91
CA ARG A 102 -15.52 5.67 3.44
C ARG A 102 -16.83 5.59 2.68
N GLY A 103 -17.95 5.56 3.39
CA GLY A 103 -19.29 5.53 2.79
C GLY A 103 -20.25 4.65 3.57
N SER A 104 -21.45 4.43 3.03
CA SER A 104 -22.33 3.38 3.55
C SER A 104 -21.79 2.00 3.17
N LEU A 105 -22.10 0.97 3.97
CA LEU A 105 -21.61 -0.39 3.71
C LEU A 105 -22.00 -0.91 2.31
N SER A 106 -23.11 -0.43 1.75
CA SER A 106 -23.59 -0.77 0.41
C SER A 106 -22.85 -0.08 -0.74
N GLU A 107 -22.04 0.94 -0.45
CA GLU A 107 -21.35 1.77 -1.46
C GLU A 107 -19.83 1.58 -1.44
N ILE A 108 -19.29 0.90 -0.43
CA ILE A 108 -17.87 0.58 -0.33
C ILE A 108 -17.51 -0.40 -1.45
N GLN A 109 -16.45 -0.10 -2.19
CA GLN A 109 -15.92 -1.01 -3.20
C GLN A 109 -14.87 -1.94 -2.59
N ASP A 110 -14.78 -3.16 -3.10
CA ASP A 110 -13.77 -4.14 -2.66
C ASP A 110 -12.34 -3.57 -2.78
N ALA A 111 -12.09 -2.72 -3.78
CA ALA A 111 -10.81 -2.04 -3.96
C ALA A 111 -10.45 -1.10 -2.79
N ASP A 112 -11.43 -0.38 -2.22
CA ASP A 112 -11.19 0.51 -1.08
C ASP A 112 -10.87 -0.28 0.20
N VAL A 113 -11.51 -1.44 0.36
CA VAL A 113 -11.24 -2.37 1.47
C VAL A 113 -9.86 -3.00 1.31
N MET A 114 -9.51 -3.45 0.11
CA MET A 114 -8.19 -4.02 -0.16
C MET A 114 -7.08 -2.99 0.03
N LEU A 115 -7.28 -1.74 -0.37
CA LEU A 115 -6.31 -0.66 -0.10
C LEU A 115 -6.11 -0.42 1.41
N ASP A 116 -7.17 -0.47 2.23
CA ASP A 116 -7.06 -0.36 3.69
C ASP A 116 -6.31 -1.55 4.32
N LEU A 117 -6.34 -2.73 3.70
CA LEU A 117 -5.56 -3.90 4.12
C LEU A 117 -4.11 -3.81 3.64
N ASP A 118 -3.90 -3.44 2.38
CA ASP A 118 -2.58 -3.37 1.75
C ASP A 118 -1.70 -2.26 2.35
N THR A 119 -2.29 -1.15 2.81
CA THR A 119 -1.55 -0.08 3.53
C THR A 119 -0.89 -0.54 4.83
N LYS A 120 -1.23 -1.73 5.33
CA LYS A 120 -0.65 -2.33 6.53
C LYS A 120 0.50 -3.30 6.21
N GLU A 121 0.70 -3.65 4.94
CA GLU A 121 1.74 -4.56 4.45
C GLU A 121 2.85 -3.76 3.75
N THR A 122 4.07 -3.81 4.30
CA THR A 122 5.26 -3.16 3.71
C THR A 122 5.96 -4.14 2.78
N THR A 123 5.30 -4.54 1.69
CA THR A 123 5.89 -5.50 0.74
C THR A 123 6.14 -4.84 -0.61
N LYS A 124 7.33 -5.08 -1.17
CA LYS A 124 7.68 -4.71 -2.55
C LYS A 124 6.68 -5.35 -3.50
N MET A 125 5.97 -4.54 -4.27
CA MET A 125 4.96 -5.02 -5.22
C MET A 125 5.53 -5.02 -6.64
N ILE A 126 5.24 -6.07 -7.40
CA ILE A 126 5.57 -6.15 -8.82
C ILE A 126 4.38 -5.68 -9.64
N LYS A 127 4.62 -4.74 -10.55
CA LYS A 127 3.63 -4.26 -11.52
C LYS A 127 3.98 -4.75 -12.91
N VAL A 128 3.06 -5.47 -13.54
CA VAL A 128 3.09 -5.78 -14.97
C VAL A 128 2.26 -4.72 -15.69
N THR A 129 2.90 -3.93 -16.55
CA THR A 129 2.24 -2.94 -17.40
C THR A 129 2.10 -3.49 -18.82
N VAL A 130 0.90 -3.38 -19.38
CA VAL A 130 0.57 -3.83 -20.73
C VAL A 130 0.17 -2.62 -21.56
N PHE A 131 0.94 -2.31 -22.60
CA PHE A 131 0.72 -1.16 -23.46
C PHE A 131 0.08 -1.60 -24.78
N TYR A 132 -0.93 -0.85 -25.21
CA TYR A 132 -1.53 -0.96 -26.54
C TYR A 132 -1.34 0.36 -27.26
N ASP A 133 -0.43 0.37 -28.26
CA ASP A 133 -0.16 1.56 -29.07
C ASP A 133 -1.44 2.07 -29.74
N ASN A 134 -1.57 3.40 -29.82
CA ASN A 134 -2.59 3.98 -30.66
C ASN A 134 -2.10 4.01 -32.12
N MET A 135 -2.75 3.24 -32.98
CA MET A 135 -2.39 3.09 -34.38
C MET A 135 -3.61 3.35 -35.26
N GLU A 136 -3.38 4.01 -36.40
CA GLU A 136 -4.40 4.19 -37.43
C GLU A 136 -4.89 2.82 -37.93
N ASP A 137 -6.19 2.69 -38.19
CA ASP A 137 -6.87 1.46 -38.64
C ASP A 137 -6.82 0.26 -37.67
N LYS A 138 -6.45 0.48 -36.41
CA LYS A 138 -6.50 -0.53 -35.34
C LYS A 138 -7.68 -0.31 -34.41
N SER A 139 -8.17 -1.40 -33.82
CA SER A 139 -9.37 -1.39 -32.98
C SER A 139 -9.09 -1.91 -31.57
N PHE A 140 -9.82 -1.36 -30.60
CA PHE A 140 -9.78 -1.78 -29.21
C PHE A 140 -11.19 -1.72 -28.61
N ASP A 141 -11.74 -2.88 -28.24
CA ASP A 141 -13.02 -3.03 -27.57
C ASP A 141 -12.84 -2.95 -26.05
N PHE A 142 -13.12 -1.77 -25.50
CA PHE A 142 -13.05 -1.55 -24.05
C PHE A 142 -14.08 -2.33 -23.26
N ASP A 143 -15.26 -2.58 -23.82
CA ASP A 143 -16.33 -3.26 -23.10
C ASP A 143 -15.97 -4.73 -22.91
N TYR A 144 -15.44 -5.39 -23.95
CA TYR A 144 -14.91 -6.75 -23.82
C TYR A 144 -13.69 -6.79 -22.91
N TYR A 145 -12.74 -5.85 -23.09
CA TYR A 145 -11.51 -5.81 -22.30
C TYR A 145 -11.81 -5.70 -20.80
N VAL A 146 -12.65 -4.73 -20.40
CA VAL A 146 -12.94 -4.44 -18.99
C VAL A 146 -13.90 -5.47 -18.38
N ASN A 147 -14.92 -5.92 -19.11
CA ASN A 147 -15.99 -6.75 -18.53
C ASN A 147 -15.79 -8.25 -18.75
N THR A 148 -14.85 -8.66 -19.61
CA THR A 148 -14.60 -10.08 -19.92
C THR A 148 -13.13 -10.45 -19.72
N HIS A 149 -12.23 -9.79 -20.43
CA HIS A 149 -10.81 -10.17 -20.43
C HIS A 149 -10.15 -9.97 -19.06
N MET A 150 -10.26 -8.77 -18.47
CA MET A 150 -9.60 -8.46 -17.21
C MET A 150 -10.13 -9.26 -16.01
N PRO A 151 -11.45 -9.51 -15.87
CA PRO A 151 -11.97 -10.45 -14.88
C PRO A 151 -11.41 -11.87 -15.05
N MET A 152 -11.29 -12.36 -16.29
CA MET A 152 -10.65 -13.65 -16.57
C MET A 152 -9.17 -13.65 -16.15
N VAL A 153 -8.41 -12.59 -16.48
CA VAL A 153 -7.01 -12.43 -16.05
C VAL A 153 -6.90 -12.49 -14.52
N GLN A 154 -7.72 -11.72 -13.80
CA GLN A 154 -7.76 -11.74 -12.33
C GLN A 154 -8.05 -13.15 -11.80
N GLU A 155 -9.10 -13.81 -12.31
CA GLU A 155 -9.49 -15.16 -11.88
C GLU A 155 -8.33 -16.16 -12.04
N ARG A 156 -7.61 -16.11 -13.17
CA ARG A 156 -6.52 -17.04 -13.48
C ARG A 156 -5.25 -16.77 -12.70
N LEU A 157 -4.96 -15.51 -12.36
CA LEU A 157 -3.67 -15.12 -11.79
C LEU A 157 -3.72 -14.85 -10.29
N THR A 158 -4.90 -14.76 -9.66
CA THR A 158 -5.06 -14.50 -8.21
C THR A 158 -4.35 -15.57 -7.37
N THR A 159 -4.45 -16.85 -7.74
CA THR A 159 -3.78 -17.95 -7.01
C THR A 159 -2.26 -17.91 -7.12
N PHE A 160 -1.72 -17.16 -8.10
CA PHE A 160 -0.30 -16.92 -8.30
C PHE A 160 0.14 -15.56 -7.72
N GLY A 161 -0.67 -14.95 -6.86
CA GLY A 161 -0.30 -13.73 -6.15
C GLY A 161 -0.63 -12.43 -6.87
N MET A 162 -1.43 -12.46 -7.94
CA MET A 162 -2.06 -11.24 -8.46
C MET A 162 -3.05 -10.69 -7.42
N ARG A 163 -2.99 -9.39 -7.15
CA ARG A 163 -3.83 -8.70 -6.17
C ARG A 163 -5.01 -8.02 -6.84
N TYR A 164 -4.72 -7.08 -7.73
CA TYR A 164 -5.72 -6.30 -8.44
C TYR A 164 -5.17 -5.84 -9.79
N TYR A 165 -6.05 -5.22 -10.59
CA TYR A 165 -5.68 -4.59 -11.84
C TYR A 165 -6.28 -3.19 -11.98
N ASN A 166 -5.67 -2.37 -12.84
CA ASN A 166 -6.26 -1.13 -13.34
C ASN A 166 -6.21 -1.08 -14.86
N VAL A 167 -7.13 -0.33 -15.45
CA VAL A 167 -7.20 -0.08 -16.89
C VAL A 167 -7.28 1.41 -17.12
N GLU A 168 -6.39 1.91 -17.96
CA GLU A 168 -6.40 3.29 -18.45
C GLU A 168 -6.80 3.31 -19.92
N LYS A 169 -7.66 4.26 -20.27
CA LYS A 169 -8.00 4.60 -21.65
C LYS A 169 -7.25 5.86 -22.04
N GLY A 170 -6.52 5.83 -23.15
CA GLY A 170 -5.87 7.01 -23.71
C GLY A 170 -6.89 8.07 -24.10
N ILE A 171 -6.70 9.30 -23.62
CA ILE A 171 -7.59 10.44 -23.92
C ILE A 171 -6.87 11.51 -24.73
N SER A 172 -5.63 11.83 -24.41
CA SER A 172 -4.84 12.90 -25.04
C SER A 172 -3.35 12.63 -24.91
N ASP A 173 -2.56 13.21 -25.82
CA ASP A 173 -1.12 13.40 -25.62
C ASP A 173 -0.86 14.72 -24.84
N THR A 174 0.42 14.99 -24.55
CA THR A 174 0.92 16.29 -24.09
C THR A 174 0.68 17.41 -25.10
N ASP A 175 0.66 17.08 -26.40
CA ASP A 175 0.07 17.95 -27.41
C ASP A 175 -1.45 17.70 -27.45
N PRO A 176 -2.29 18.66 -27.05
CA PRO A 176 -3.75 18.49 -26.98
C PRO A 176 -4.41 18.30 -28.37
N THR A 177 -3.65 18.47 -29.46
CA THR A 177 -4.11 18.26 -30.83
C THR A 177 -3.69 16.90 -31.41
N ALA A 178 -2.78 16.20 -30.73
CA ALA A 178 -2.31 14.88 -31.15
C ALA A 178 -3.14 13.76 -30.47
N PRO A 179 -3.34 12.63 -31.15
CA PRO A 179 -3.92 11.45 -30.53
C PRO A 179 -3.00 10.92 -29.41
N PRO A 180 -3.53 10.26 -28.36
CA PRO A 180 -2.71 9.70 -27.29
C PRO A 180 -1.76 8.63 -27.83
N MET A 181 -0.56 8.52 -27.27
CA MET A 181 0.43 7.50 -27.65
C MET A 181 -0.08 6.06 -27.51
N TYR A 182 -0.88 5.79 -26.47
CA TYR A 182 -1.49 4.48 -26.22
C TYR A 182 -3.01 4.61 -26.23
N VAL A 183 -3.70 3.67 -26.89
CA VAL A 183 -5.16 3.61 -26.83
C VAL A 183 -5.61 3.08 -25.46
N ALA A 184 -4.86 2.12 -24.90
CA ALA A 184 -5.11 1.54 -23.58
C ALA A 184 -3.80 1.16 -22.88
N VAL A 185 -3.80 1.23 -21.55
CA VAL A 185 -2.74 0.68 -20.70
C VAL A 185 -3.38 -0.14 -19.58
N GLY A 186 -2.98 -1.41 -19.47
CA GLY A 186 -3.39 -2.29 -18.39
C GLY A 186 -2.30 -2.42 -17.34
N TYR A 187 -2.67 -2.50 -16.07
CA TYR A 187 -1.76 -2.75 -14.95
C TYR A 187 -2.22 -3.98 -14.18
N LEU A 188 -1.30 -4.89 -13.91
CA LEU A 188 -1.52 -6.04 -13.04
C LEU A 188 -0.55 -5.95 -11.88
N PHE A 189 -1.04 -6.07 -10.66
CA PHE A 189 -0.23 -5.95 -9.44
C PHE A 189 -0.07 -7.32 -8.78
N PHE A 190 1.16 -7.67 -8.44
CA PHE A 190 1.56 -8.97 -7.88
C PHE A 190 2.40 -8.80 -6.62
N ASN A 191 2.34 -9.80 -5.74
CA ASN A 191 3.18 -9.86 -4.54
C ASN A 191 4.67 -9.91 -4.85
N ASP A 192 5.05 -10.66 -5.87
CA ASP A 192 6.45 -10.96 -6.18
C ASP A 192 6.60 -11.35 -7.66
N LEU A 193 7.85 -11.44 -8.11
CA LEU A 193 8.20 -11.72 -9.51
C LEU A 193 7.97 -13.19 -9.87
N GLU A 194 8.12 -14.09 -8.90
CA GLU A 194 7.91 -15.53 -9.10
C GLU A 194 6.45 -15.81 -9.47
N GLY A 195 5.51 -15.19 -8.76
CA GLY A 195 4.09 -15.26 -9.01
C GLY A 195 3.69 -14.79 -10.40
N VAL A 196 4.31 -13.70 -10.90
CA VAL A 196 4.13 -13.25 -12.29
C VAL A 196 4.53 -14.37 -13.26
N HIS A 197 5.75 -14.90 -13.12
CA HIS A 197 6.26 -15.90 -14.06
C HIS A 197 5.49 -17.21 -14.02
N GLU A 198 5.18 -17.75 -12.84
CA GLU A 198 4.41 -18.99 -12.72
C GLU A 198 2.96 -18.81 -13.18
N GLY A 199 2.33 -17.68 -12.88
CA GLY A 199 0.97 -17.39 -13.36
C GLY A 199 0.89 -17.37 -14.89
N PHE A 200 1.77 -16.61 -15.55
CA PHE A 200 1.80 -16.55 -17.01
C PHE A 200 2.32 -17.83 -17.67
N LYS A 201 3.15 -18.63 -17.00
CA LYS A 201 3.54 -19.96 -17.49
C LYS A 201 2.36 -20.93 -17.53
N ASN A 202 1.46 -20.87 -16.55
CA ASN A 202 0.29 -21.75 -16.47
C ASN A 202 -0.88 -21.27 -17.35
N HIS A 203 -1.13 -19.95 -17.39
CA HIS A 203 -2.32 -19.39 -18.03
C HIS A 203 -2.03 -18.49 -19.23
N GLY A 204 -0.78 -18.10 -19.49
CA GLY A 204 -0.44 -17.12 -20.52
C GLY A 204 -0.91 -17.47 -21.92
N ARG A 205 -0.98 -18.76 -22.28
CA ARG A 205 -1.51 -19.18 -23.59
C ARG A 205 -3.01 -18.87 -23.74
N GLU A 206 -3.79 -19.11 -22.69
CA GLU A 206 -5.23 -18.80 -22.64
C GLU A 206 -5.42 -17.28 -22.73
N LEU A 207 -4.71 -16.54 -21.86
CA LEU A 207 -4.83 -15.09 -21.76
C LEU A 207 -4.40 -14.37 -23.06
N VAL A 208 -3.25 -14.74 -23.63
CA VAL A 208 -2.77 -14.17 -24.91
C VAL A 208 -3.67 -14.58 -26.07
N GLY A 209 -4.22 -15.80 -26.05
CA GLY A 209 -5.14 -16.29 -27.06
C GLY A 209 -6.46 -15.52 -27.12
N ASP A 210 -6.86 -14.90 -26.00
CA ASP A 210 -8.06 -14.09 -25.87
C ASP A 210 -7.90 -12.66 -26.41
N VAL A 211 -6.66 -12.16 -26.57
CA VAL A 211 -6.38 -10.77 -27.01
C VAL A 211 -7.10 -10.40 -28.30
N LYS A 212 -7.12 -11.31 -29.27
CA LYS A 212 -7.79 -11.14 -30.57
C LYS A 212 -9.30 -10.86 -30.47
N ASN A 213 -9.93 -11.12 -29.33
CA ASN A 213 -11.36 -10.92 -29.12
C ASN A 213 -11.70 -9.45 -28.83
N PHE A 214 -10.74 -8.66 -28.37
CA PHE A 214 -10.95 -7.23 -28.10
C PHE A 214 -10.02 -6.29 -28.88
N THR A 215 -8.90 -6.78 -29.42
CA THR A 215 -8.01 -5.91 -30.18
C THR A 215 -7.18 -6.67 -31.21
N ASP A 216 -6.79 -5.95 -32.26
CA ASP A 216 -5.80 -6.40 -33.25
C ASP A 216 -4.44 -5.66 -33.09
N ILE A 217 -4.25 -5.01 -31.94
CA ILE A 217 -3.01 -4.36 -31.51
C ILE A 217 -2.15 -5.39 -30.76
N GLU A 218 -0.86 -5.45 -31.09
CA GLU A 218 0.08 -6.30 -30.37
C GLU A 218 0.44 -5.66 -29.00
N PRO A 219 0.17 -6.35 -27.87
CA PRO A 219 0.49 -5.82 -26.56
C PRO A 219 2.00 -5.82 -26.29
N LYS A 220 2.49 -4.78 -25.62
CA LYS A 220 3.86 -4.71 -25.10
C LYS A 220 3.86 -4.79 -23.58
N PHE A 221 4.83 -5.49 -23.00
CA PHE A 221 4.87 -5.76 -21.57
C PHE A 221 6.08 -5.13 -20.90
N LEU A 222 5.88 -4.56 -19.72
CA LEU A 222 6.92 -4.13 -18.79
C LEU A 222 6.64 -4.73 -17.41
N ILE A 223 7.57 -5.54 -16.89
CA ILE A 223 7.54 -6.00 -15.50
C ILE A 223 8.44 -5.07 -14.69
N SER A 224 7.89 -4.47 -13.66
CA SER A 224 8.54 -3.41 -12.87
C SER A 224 8.35 -3.64 -11.37
N GLU A 225 9.34 -3.25 -10.59
CA GLU A 225 9.18 -3.07 -9.13
C GLU A 225 8.69 -1.65 -8.88
N LEU A 226 7.68 -1.48 -8.01
CA LEU A 226 7.29 -0.15 -7.55
C LEU A 226 8.30 0.35 -6.53
N VAL A 227 8.97 1.46 -6.85
CA VAL A 227 10.09 2.00 -6.05
C VAL A 227 9.71 3.25 -5.24
N ALA A 228 8.55 3.84 -5.51
CA ALA A 228 8.00 5.01 -4.81
C ALA A 228 6.47 5.05 -5.01
#